data_AF-A0A9X0BL94-F1
#
_entry.id   AF-A0A9X0BL94-F1
#
_cell.length_a   1.000
_cell.length_b   1.000
_cell.length_c   1.000
_cell.angle_alpha   90.00
_cell.angle_beta   90.00
_cell.angle_gamma   90.00
#
_symmetry.space_group_name_H-M   'P 1'
#
loop_
_entity.id
_entity.type
_entity.pdbx_description
1 polymer ?
#
loop_
_entity_poly.entity_id
_entity_poly.type
_entity_poly.pdbx_seq_one_letter_code
_entity_poly.pdbx_strand_id
1 'polypeptide(L)'
;MGSQLEFYLFGGCSIEVPTSEELDKISQYLPLLKAFDTSLKSRAKKTWDFGTAFEQLVEKDTMAWKSLGVDRSSRFVQPSGSIKSALAIHLFNPTFFVADSQSTVTDDRTNPTIWLLYECGLSSDHCFMFDEICRRERTDDCLFFYTNELRRPHREFIQKVRENMSAIVEICFGEEVFKEINKTARLDLAILMATQLAGLQHQINIKPKFFESHFVRGKYPRLSIKQDLERQDYLREALDAFRAAFPKRFKDFELRQSRRKEEKDLFEGLKDIPSKSVVPMHTHPNGPVSEREQIFRLNERNIELSSIIASFDKVIKDIDPFHNGESDDYVESEIFDFGDIPRPLRLWLQSQNGLKVHGVPVTNRETLESAFSLLDKGRVSHLDQFSTEYLARMVGIMYIRKITRTESGFKQCKGCQRPVLDDAFPFFVAELPNCYLIEVVRSSQKGGNGCGQNGCKGKPGLVPANHGEQDHTRMETRAIAQTKRRKANWKAPLCRTGKDLDGYAETVRVRCKGSGQGSKKIECGRERDYDTPEWTLHSPARLVQPRLKCDCDGRAKDHYFEPVDKRIDVISLANLRKIHQGFLNADCDLADYPKLPTIIFDLELNGNPKQKSRTYRERFEYLKKAKVALAGFD
;
A
#
# COMPACT_ATOMS: atom_id res chain seq x y z
N MET A 1 -28.93 -53.01 26.19
CA MET A 1 -28.43 -52.06 25.19
C MET A 1 -29.03 -52.47 23.87
N GLY A 2 -30.03 -51.74 23.37
CA GLY A 2 -30.66 -52.07 22.09
C GLY A 2 -29.70 -51.71 20.96
N SER A 3 -29.42 -52.67 20.07
CA SER A 3 -28.63 -52.43 18.86
C SER A 3 -29.38 -51.39 18.01
N GLN A 4 -28.83 -50.18 17.86
CA GLN A 4 -29.27 -49.27 16.81
C GLN A 4 -29.13 -50.00 15.46
N LEU A 5 -30.20 -49.98 14.67
CA LEU A 5 -30.15 -50.49 13.30
C LEU A 5 -29.21 -49.58 12.50
N GLU A 6 -28.27 -50.18 11.79
CA GLU A 6 -27.28 -49.49 10.97
C GLU A 6 -27.69 -49.56 9.49
N PHE A 7 -27.56 -48.45 8.76
CA PHE A 7 -27.77 -48.36 7.32
C PHE A 7 -26.41 -48.45 6.60
N TYR A 8 -26.24 -49.52 5.83
CA TYR A 8 -24.99 -49.80 5.13
C TYR A 8 -24.83 -48.93 3.87
N LEU A 9 -23.66 -48.31 3.72
CA LEU A 9 -23.29 -47.53 2.54
C LEU A 9 -22.44 -48.35 1.57
N PHE A 10 -21.17 -48.63 1.91
CA PHE A 10 -20.20 -49.37 1.09
C PHE A 10 -18.95 -49.73 1.90
N GLY A 11 -18.19 -50.77 1.50
CA GLY A 11 -16.86 -51.06 2.04
C GLY A 11 -16.75 -51.14 3.58
N GLY A 12 -17.79 -51.65 4.26
CA GLY A 12 -17.83 -51.70 5.73
C GLY A 12 -18.27 -50.40 6.43
N CYS A 13 -18.58 -49.34 5.68
CA CYS A 13 -19.12 -48.09 6.20
C CYS A 13 -20.64 -48.19 6.40
N SER A 14 -21.09 -47.89 7.61
CA SER A 14 -22.49 -47.78 7.99
C SER A 14 -22.76 -46.46 8.71
N ILE A 15 -23.99 -45.97 8.59
CA ILE A 15 -24.50 -44.81 9.33
C ILE A 15 -25.72 -45.23 10.17
N GLU A 16 -26.16 -44.40 11.10
CA GLU A 16 -27.47 -44.60 11.73
C GLU A 16 -28.57 -44.60 10.65
N VAL A 17 -29.65 -45.36 10.88
CA VAL A 17 -30.77 -45.43 9.91
C VAL A 17 -31.26 -44.02 9.57
N PRO A 18 -31.19 -43.62 8.28
CA PRO A 18 -31.62 -42.29 7.85
C PRO A 18 -33.12 -42.12 8.12
N THR A 19 -33.52 -40.88 8.42
CA THR A 19 -34.92 -40.49 8.42
C THR A 19 -35.54 -40.70 7.04
N SER A 20 -36.87 -40.77 6.95
CA SER A 20 -37.58 -40.99 5.69
C SER A 20 -37.21 -39.96 4.60
N GLU A 21 -37.02 -38.70 4.99
CA GLU A 21 -36.64 -37.62 4.07
C GLU A 21 -35.19 -37.76 3.57
N GLU A 22 -34.27 -38.17 4.44
CA GLU A 22 -32.89 -38.47 4.07
C GLU A 22 -32.81 -39.70 3.18
N LEU A 23 -33.61 -40.73 3.48
CA LEU A 23 -33.67 -41.98 2.73
C LEU A 23 -34.16 -41.74 1.29
N ASP A 24 -35.15 -40.86 1.10
CA ASP A 24 -35.60 -40.43 -0.23
C ASP A 24 -34.47 -39.74 -1.00
N LYS A 25 -33.69 -38.86 -0.37
CA LYS A 25 -32.53 -38.19 -0.98
C LYS A 25 -31.40 -39.17 -1.34
N ILE A 26 -31.19 -40.19 -0.51
CA ILE A 26 -30.16 -41.24 -0.70
C ILE A 26 -30.59 -42.25 -1.76
N SER A 27 -31.89 -42.52 -1.89
CA SER A 27 -32.43 -43.62 -2.69
C SER A 27 -31.98 -43.59 -4.16
N GLN A 28 -31.90 -42.41 -4.76
CA GLN A 28 -31.41 -42.19 -6.13
C GLN A 28 -29.95 -42.62 -6.33
N TYR A 29 -29.17 -42.72 -5.26
CA TYR A 29 -27.75 -43.06 -5.30
C TYR A 29 -27.45 -44.51 -4.89
N LEU A 30 -28.42 -45.24 -4.33
CA LEU A 30 -28.24 -46.65 -3.92
C LEU A 30 -27.73 -47.58 -5.03
N PRO A 31 -28.17 -47.47 -6.30
CA PRO A 31 -27.62 -48.29 -7.38
C PRO A 31 -26.12 -48.03 -7.59
N LEU A 32 -25.70 -46.78 -7.48
CA LEU A 32 -24.32 -46.36 -7.69
C LEU A 32 -23.43 -46.74 -6.49
N LEU A 33 -23.97 -46.69 -5.26
CA LEU A 33 -23.32 -47.24 -4.07
C LEU A 33 -23.05 -48.74 -4.20
N LYS A 34 -24.06 -49.52 -4.63
CA LYS A 34 -23.90 -50.95 -4.87
C LYS A 34 -22.87 -51.24 -5.96
N ALA A 35 -22.84 -50.45 -7.03
CA ALA A 35 -21.85 -50.58 -8.09
C ALA A 35 -20.43 -50.27 -7.56
N PHE A 36 -20.28 -49.26 -6.69
CA PHE A 36 -19.01 -48.94 -6.05
C PHE A 36 -18.54 -50.03 -5.08
N ASP A 37 -19.42 -50.55 -4.23
CA ASP A 37 -19.13 -51.66 -3.31
C ASP A 37 -18.73 -52.94 -4.08
N THR A 38 -19.41 -53.22 -5.21
CA THR A 38 -19.05 -54.32 -6.11
C THR A 38 -17.68 -54.11 -6.75
N SER A 39 -17.39 -52.87 -7.17
CA SER A 39 -16.08 -52.48 -7.71
C SER A 39 -14.97 -52.71 -6.68
N LEU A 40 -15.17 -52.27 -5.43
CA LEU A 40 -14.23 -52.49 -4.32
C LEU A 40 -13.95 -54.00 -4.11
N LYS A 41 -14.99 -54.83 -4.14
CA LYS A 41 -14.89 -56.29 -4.00
C LYS A 41 -14.20 -56.96 -5.21
N SER A 42 -14.36 -56.39 -6.40
CA SER A 42 -13.80 -56.92 -7.65
C SER A 42 -12.40 -56.43 -8.01
N ARG A 43 -11.83 -55.47 -7.25
CA ARG A 43 -10.44 -55.03 -7.42
C ARG A 43 -9.52 -56.19 -7.08
N ALA A 44 -9.27 -57.04 -8.08
CA ALA A 44 -8.27 -58.07 -8.03
C ALA A 44 -6.94 -57.39 -7.72
N LYS A 45 -6.32 -57.80 -6.60
CA LYS A 45 -4.99 -57.35 -6.17
C LYS A 45 -3.94 -57.85 -7.18
N LYS A 46 -3.90 -57.26 -8.37
CA LYS A 46 -2.68 -57.28 -9.16
C LYS A 46 -1.62 -56.62 -8.29
N THR A 47 -0.48 -57.28 -8.15
CA THR A 47 0.69 -56.69 -7.50
C THR A 47 1.09 -55.45 -8.30
N TRP A 48 0.55 -54.30 -7.92
CA TRP A 48 0.96 -53.02 -8.45
C TRP A 48 2.24 -52.62 -7.73
N ASP A 49 3.31 -52.44 -8.51
CA ASP A 49 4.56 -51.96 -7.99
C ASP A 49 4.55 -50.43 -7.95
N PHE A 50 4.42 -49.92 -6.73
CA PHE A 50 4.42 -48.50 -6.43
C PHE A 50 5.73 -47.81 -6.83
N GLY A 51 6.88 -48.48 -6.61
CA GLY A 51 8.20 -47.92 -6.92
C GLY A 51 8.37 -47.65 -8.41
N THR A 52 8.12 -48.68 -9.23
CA THR A 52 8.13 -48.55 -10.70
C THR A 52 7.15 -47.49 -11.20
N ALA A 53 5.95 -47.39 -10.60
CA ALA A 53 4.98 -46.39 -11.01
C ALA A 53 5.43 -44.95 -10.71
N PHE A 54 6.13 -44.74 -9.60
CA PHE A 54 6.70 -43.44 -9.25
C PHE A 54 7.90 -43.09 -10.15
N GLU A 55 8.77 -44.05 -10.48
CA GLU A 55 9.86 -43.83 -11.44
C GLU A 55 9.32 -43.39 -12.82
N GLN A 56 8.23 -44.02 -13.28
CA GLN A 56 7.53 -43.62 -14.50
C GLN A 56 6.96 -42.20 -14.42
N LEU A 57 6.47 -41.76 -13.25
CA LEU A 57 6.04 -40.38 -13.03
C LEU A 57 7.22 -39.42 -13.24
N VAL A 58 8.35 -39.69 -12.57
CA VAL A 58 9.57 -38.88 -12.65
C VAL A 58 10.05 -38.75 -14.09
N GLU A 59 10.10 -39.87 -14.82
CA GLU A 59 10.51 -39.91 -16.22
C GLU A 59 9.57 -39.05 -17.10
N LYS A 60 8.25 -39.26 -16.97
CA LYS A 60 7.24 -38.54 -17.76
C LYS A 60 7.20 -37.03 -17.46
N ASP A 61 7.28 -36.62 -16.20
CA ASP A 61 7.36 -35.20 -15.82
C ASP A 61 8.64 -34.57 -16.38
N THR A 62 9.77 -35.27 -16.25
CA THR A 62 11.06 -34.81 -16.81
C THR A 62 10.98 -34.64 -18.32
N MET A 63 10.37 -35.58 -19.04
CA MET A 63 10.15 -35.46 -20.48
C MET A 63 9.22 -34.29 -20.83
N ALA A 64 8.17 -34.05 -20.04
CA ALA A 64 7.26 -32.93 -20.24
C ALA A 64 8.00 -31.58 -20.10
N TRP A 65 8.85 -31.42 -19.08
CA TRP A 65 9.69 -30.24 -18.93
C TRP A 65 10.73 -30.08 -20.06
N LYS A 66 11.38 -31.17 -20.47
CA LYS A 66 12.32 -31.15 -21.61
C LYS A 66 11.65 -30.73 -22.90
N SER A 67 10.38 -31.09 -23.12
CA SER A 67 9.61 -30.64 -24.28
C SER A 67 9.37 -29.12 -24.32
N LEU A 68 9.43 -28.46 -23.15
CA LEU A 68 9.39 -27.01 -23.00
C LEU A 68 10.78 -26.36 -23.06
N GLY A 69 11.83 -27.12 -23.38
CA GLY A 69 13.21 -26.64 -23.48
C GLY A 69 13.90 -26.43 -22.13
N VAL A 70 13.41 -27.04 -21.06
CA VAL A 70 13.94 -26.88 -19.71
C VAL A 70 14.38 -28.21 -19.12
N ASP A 71 15.60 -28.28 -18.60
CA ASP A 71 16.07 -29.40 -17.79
C ASP A 71 15.99 -29.00 -16.31
N ARG A 72 15.23 -29.75 -15.52
CA ARG A 72 14.97 -29.42 -14.11
C ARG A 72 15.61 -30.45 -13.19
N SER A 73 16.16 -30.01 -12.06
CA SER A 73 16.60 -30.92 -11.02
C SER A 73 15.45 -31.82 -10.53
N SER A 74 15.80 -33.06 -10.18
CA SER A 74 14.87 -34.03 -9.61
C SER A 74 14.61 -33.66 -8.15
N ARG A 75 13.38 -33.21 -7.87
CA ARG A 75 12.91 -32.77 -6.55
C ARG A 75 11.60 -33.45 -6.19
N PHE A 76 11.49 -34.74 -6.54
CA PHE A 76 10.27 -35.49 -6.35
C PHE A 76 10.19 -36.06 -4.93
N VAL A 77 8.96 -36.09 -4.43
CA VAL A 77 8.64 -36.59 -3.10
C VAL A 77 7.67 -37.75 -3.26
N GLN A 78 8.03 -38.88 -2.66
CA GLN A 78 7.24 -40.08 -2.68
C GLN A 78 6.13 -40.00 -1.62
N PRO A 79 4.94 -40.52 -1.93
CA PRO A 79 3.95 -40.85 -0.93
C PRO A 79 4.53 -41.63 0.25
N SER A 80 3.97 -41.41 1.44
CA SER A 80 4.43 -41.99 2.69
C SER A 80 3.36 -42.86 3.33
N GLY A 81 3.81 -43.86 4.10
CA GLY A 81 2.92 -44.80 4.78
C GLY A 81 2.49 -45.97 3.90
N SER A 82 1.63 -46.80 4.45
CA SER A 82 1.19 -48.03 3.78
C SER A 82 0.04 -47.75 2.82
N ILE A 83 0.20 -48.09 1.54
CA ILE A 83 -0.90 -48.09 0.56
C ILE A 83 -2.09 -48.98 0.97
N LYS A 84 -1.87 -49.88 1.93
CA LYS A 84 -2.90 -50.74 2.53
C LYS A 84 -3.63 -50.10 3.70
N SER A 85 -3.29 -48.86 4.10
CA SER A 85 -4.00 -48.17 5.16
C SER A 85 -5.47 -47.95 4.78
N ALA A 86 -6.34 -48.01 5.78
CA ALA A 86 -7.77 -47.72 5.63
C ALA A 86 -8.06 -46.22 5.47
N LEU A 87 -7.10 -45.36 5.80
CA LEU A 87 -7.19 -43.90 5.71
C LEU A 87 -6.09 -43.35 4.79
N ALA A 88 -6.46 -42.45 3.88
CA ALA A 88 -5.52 -41.71 3.07
C ALA A 88 -5.65 -40.19 3.26
N ILE A 89 -4.52 -39.50 3.15
CA ILE A 89 -4.40 -38.04 3.21
C ILE A 89 -3.88 -37.57 1.86
N HIS A 90 -4.67 -36.77 1.16
CA HIS A 90 -4.35 -36.24 -0.15
C HIS A 90 -4.07 -34.73 -0.05
N LEU A 91 -2.79 -34.39 -0.21
CA LEU A 91 -2.23 -33.04 -0.16
C LEU A 91 -2.06 -32.48 -1.58
N PHE A 92 -1.77 -31.18 -1.70
CA PHE A 92 -1.61 -30.57 -3.03
C PHE A 92 -0.21 -30.78 -3.61
N ASN A 93 0.82 -30.28 -2.94
CA ASN A 93 2.21 -30.47 -3.35
C ASN A 93 3.16 -30.27 -2.14
N PRO A 94 4.34 -30.91 -2.14
CA PRO A 94 5.35 -30.68 -1.13
C PRO A 94 6.01 -29.32 -1.38
N THR A 95 6.37 -28.59 -0.32
CA THR A 95 7.01 -27.27 -0.43
C THR A 95 8.48 -27.31 0.00
N PHE A 96 9.21 -26.22 -0.24
CA PHE A 96 10.58 -26.03 0.26
C PHE A 96 10.64 -25.59 1.72
N PHE A 97 9.50 -25.45 2.41
CA PHE A 97 9.46 -25.13 3.84
C PHE A 97 9.62 -26.41 4.67
N VAL A 98 10.82 -26.97 4.61
CA VAL A 98 11.25 -28.17 5.33
C VAL A 98 12.69 -27.98 5.82
N ALA A 99 13.08 -28.69 6.86
CA ALA A 99 14.44 -28.66 7.37
C ALA A 99 15.43 -29.29 6.39
N ASP A 100 15.00 -30.31 5.64
CA ASP A 100 15.77 -30.96 4.58
C ASP A 100 15.02 -30.89 3.25
N SER A 101 15.46 -29.97 2.39
CA SER A 101 14.93 -29.78 1.04
C SER A 101 15.16 -30.97 0.11
N GLN A 102 16.08 -31.88 0.46
CA GLN A 102 16.41 -33.09 -0.30
C GLN A 102 15.52 -34.28 0.10
N SER A 103 14.78 -34.16 1.20
CA SER A 103 13.90 -35.21 1.68
C SER A 103 12.94 -35.64 0.57
N THR A 104 12.91 -36.95 0.34
CA THR A 104 12.10 -37.59 -0.72
C THR A 104 10.81 -38.18 -0.17
N VAL A 105 10.43 -37.90 1.09
CA VAL A 105 9.23 -38.44 1.71
C VAL A 105 8.22 -37.34 2.03
N THR A 106 6.93 -37.65 1.85
CA THR A 106 5.81 -36.74 2.12
C THR A 106 5.67 -36.48 3.62
N ASP A 107 5.86 -37.51 4.45
CA ASP A 107 5.70 -37.45 5.91
C ASP A 107 6.90 -36.81 6.63
N ASP A 108 7.24 -35.58 6.23
CA ASP A 108 8.30 -34.78 6.86
C ASP A 108 7.72 -33.86 7.94
N ARG A 109 7.91 -34.23 9.21
CA ARG A 109 7.40 -33.48 10.37
C ARG A 109 7.97 -32.07 10.51
N THR A 110 9.01 -31.71 9.75
CA THR A 110 9.53 -30.34 9.73
C THR A 110 8.74 -29.43 8.79
N ASN A 111 7.91 -30.01 7.91
CA ASN A 111 6.92 -29.29 7.14
C ASN A 111 5.76 -28.82 8.04
N PRO A 112 5.35 -27.54 7.99
CA PRO A 112 4.27 -27.03 8.84
C PRO A 112 2.92 -27.74 8.66
N THR A 113 2.55 -28.11 7.43
CA THR A 113 1.30 -28.81 7.13
C THR A 113 1.33 -30.22 7.70
N ILE A 114 2.43 -30.94 7.50
CA ILE A 114 2.58 -32.30 8.04
C ILE A 114 2.61 -32.27 9.57
N TRP A 115 3.30 -31.30 10.18
CA TRP A 115 3.30 -31.12 11.63
C TRP A 115 1.88 -30.96 12.19
N LEU A 116 1.02 -30.20 11.51
CA LEU A 116 -0.40 -30.05 11.90
C LEU A 116 -1.17 -31.36 11.81
N LEU A 117 -0.89 -32.20 10.82
CA LEU A 117 -1.47 -33.55 10.73
C LEU A 117 -1.06 -34.39 11.94
N TYR A 118 0.21 -34.35 12.34
CA TYR A 118 0.69 -35.03 13.55
C TYR A 118 -0.03 -34.59 14.82
N GLU A 119 -0.29 -33.29 14.98
CA GLU A 119 -1.06 -32.77 16.13
C GLU A 119 -2.51 -33.28 16.14
N CYS A 120 -3.04 -33.65 14.96
CA CYS A 120 -4.33 -34.32 14.83
C CYS A 120 -4.25 -35.85 14.96
N GLY A 121 -3.07 -36.42 15.26
CA GLY A 121 -2.85 -37.87 15.35
C GLY A 121 -2.77 -38.56 13.98
N LEU A 122 -2.54 -37.81 12.90
CA LEU A 122 -2.43 -38.31 11.53
C LEU A 122 -0.96 -38.34 11.12
N SER A 123 -0.35 -39.53 11.12
CA SER A 123 1.02 -39.79 10.65
C SER A 123 1.04 -40.95 9.65
N SER A 124 2.14 -41.12 8.91
CA SER A 124 2.28 -42.20 7.94
C SER A 124 2.26 -43.62 8.55
N ASP A 125 2.41 -43.73 9.88
CA ASP A 125 2.23 -44.99 10.62
C ASP A 125 0.78 -45.50 10.57
N HIS A 126 -0.18 -44.59 10.41
CA HIS A 126 -1.61 -44.88 10.49
C HIS A 126 -2.38 -44.53 9.22
N CYS A 127 -1.83 -43.68 8.36
CA CYS A 127 -2.46 -43.27 7.11
C CYS A 127 -1.50 -43.36 5.92
N PHE A 128 -2.07 -43.35 4.72
CA PHE A 128 -1.31 -43.23 3.48
C PHE A 128 -1.33 -41.77 3.01
N MET A 129 -0.19 -41.10 2.98
CA MET A 129 -0.08 -39.69 2.61
C MET A 129 0.48 -39.53 1.19
N PHE A 130 -0.15 -38.72 0.35
CA PHE A 130 0.34 -38.43 -0.99
C PHE A 130 -0.06 -37.03 -1.47
N ASP A 131 0.69 -36.50 -2.43
CA ASP A 131 0.46 -35.18 -3.04
C ASP A 131 -0.10 -35.29 -4.46
N GLU A 132 -1.03 -34.41 -4.83
CA GLU A 132 -1.56 -34.27 -6.20
C GLU A 132 -0.44 -33.95 -7.21
N ILE A 133 0.55 -33.15 -6.80
CA ILE A 133 1.79 -32.88 -7.54
C ILE A 133 2.98 -33.35 -6.68
N CYS A 134 3.62 -34.44 -7.07
CA CYS A 134 4.67 -35.08 -6.28
C CYS A 134 6.07 -34.42 -6.43
N ARG A 135 6.14 -33.11 -6.70
CA ARG A 135 7.39 -32.35 -6.91
C ARG A 135 7.43 -31.16 -5.96
N ARG A 136 8.59 -30.95 -5.30
CA ARG A 136 8.78 -29.78 -4.43
C ARG A 136 8.72 -28.50 -5.23
N GLU A 137 7.80 -27.64 -4.83
CA GLU A 137 7.58 -26.35 -5.47
C GLU A 137 6.84 -25.40 -4.51
N ARG A 138 6.87 -24.10 -4.81
CA ARG A 138 5.89 -23.20 -4.21
C ARG A 138 4.51 -23.45 -4.81
N THR A 139 3.51 -23.68 -3.96
CA THR A 139 2.14 -24.00 -4.35
C THR A 139 1.57 -23.01 -5.38
N ASP A 140 1.77 -21.71 -5.18
CA ASP A 140 1.30 -20.68 -6.11
C ASP A 140 1.92 -20.78 -7.49
N ASP A 141 3.20 -21.16 -7.57
CA ASP A 141 3.89 -21.34 -8.84
C ASP A 141 3.36 -22.57 -9.58
N CYS A 142 3.02 -23.65 -8.84
CA CYS A 142 2.29 -24.78 -9.41
C CYS A 142 0.92 -24.36 -9.95
N LEU A 143 0.16 -23.57 -9.20
CA LEU A 143 -1.16 -23.12 -9.63
C LEU A 143 -1.10 -22.24 -10.88
N PHE A 144 -0.09 -21.36 -10.96
CA PHE A 144 0.05 -20.40 -12.05
C PHE A 144 0.69 -21.00 -13.31
N PHE A 145 1.76 -21.78 -13.16
CA PHE A 145 2.57 -22.24 -14.29
C PHE A 145 2.25 -23.67 -14.75
N TYR A 146 1.75 -24.57 -13.90
CA TYR A 146 1.55 -25.96 -14.32
C TYR A 146 0.35 -26.06 -15.27
N THR A 147 0.66 -26.21 -16.56
CA THR A 147 -0.32 -26.51 -17.62
C THR A 147 -0.88 -27.92 -17.48
N ASN A 148 -1.94 -28.22 -18.23
CA ASN A 148 -2.49 -29.57 -18.32
C ASN A 148 -1.44 -30.63 -18.71
N GLU A 149 -0.47 -30.25 -19.54
CA GLU A 149 0.61 -31.12 -19.99
C GLU A 149 1.55 -31.47 -18.85
N LEU A 150 1.95 -30.49 -18.03
CA LEU A 150 2.78 -30.70 -16.85
C LEU A 150 2.02 -31.44 -15.73
N ARG A 151 0.72 -31.21 -15.57
CA ARG A 151 -0.11 -31.92 -14.58
C ARG A 151 -0.46 -33.35 -14.99
N ARG A 152 -0.43 -33.68 -16.28
CA ARG A 152 -0.90 -34.99 -16.78
C ARG A 152 -0.12 -36.17 -16.19
N PRO A 153 1.23 -36.19 -16.15
CA PRO A 153 1.98 -37.29 -15.53
C PRO A 153 1.56 -37.54 -14.08
N HIS A 154 1.40 -36.46 -13.29
CA HIS A 154 0.98 -36.54 -11.89
C HIS A 154 -0.43 -37.09 -11.77
N ARG A 155 -1.40 -36.58 -12.54
CA ARG A 155 -2.78 -37.10 -12.56
C ARG A 155 -2.85 -38.58 -12.93
N GLU A 156 -2.09 -39.02 -13.94
CA GLU A 156 -2.02 -40.44 -14.31
C GLU A 156 -1.44 -41.30 -13.17
N PHE A 157 -0.45 -40.79 -12.45
CA PHE A 157 0.12 -41.45 -11.28
C PHE A 157 -0.88 -41.52 -10.12
N ILE A 158 -1.53 -40.40 -9.78
CA ILE A 158 -2.52 -40.33 -8.70
C ILE A 158 -3.75 -41.18 -9.01
N GLN A 159 -4.19 -41.25 -10.26
CA GLN A 159 -5.22 -42.19 -10.66
C GLN A 159 -4.81 -43.64 -10.34
N LYS A 160 -3.58 -44.05 -10.71
CA LYS A 160 -3.07 -45.39 -10.37
C LYS A 160 -2.97 -45.62 -8.86
N VAL A 161 -2.50 -44.63 -8.11
CA VAL A 161 -2.48 -44.68 -6.64
C VAL A 161 -3.88 -44.98 -6.09
N ARG A 162 -4.89 -44.23 -6.53
CA ARG A 162 -6.28 -44.37 -6.07
C ARG A 162 -6.94 -45.67 -6.52
N GLU A 163 -6.54 -46.20 -7.68
CA GLU A 163 -6.98 -47.52 -8.17
C GLU A 163 -6.41 -48.69 -7.32
N ASN A 164 -5.27 -48.49 -6.66
CA ASN A 164 -4.56 -49.54 -5.94
C ASN A 164 -4.51 -49.35 -4.42
N MET A 165 -4.86 -48.17 -3.89
CA MET A 165 -4.95 -47.94 -2.46
C MET A 165 -6.12 -48.72 -1.82
N SER A 166 -5.90 -49.18 -0.60
CA SER A 166 -6.93 -49.85 0.22
C SER A 166 -7.73 -48.87 1.09
N ALA A 167 -7.45 -47.57 0.97
CA ALA A 167 -8.09 -46.55 1.78
C ALA A 167 -9.60 -46.53 1.50
N ILE A 168 -10.37 -46.59 2.59
CA ILE A 168 -11.83 -46.48 2.60
C ILE A 168 -12.22 -45.00 2.66
N VAL A 169 -11.41 -44.19 3.36
CA VAL A 169 -11.59 -42.74 3.51
C VAL A 169 -10.37 -42.01 2.95
N GLU A 170 -10.61 -41.01 2.12
CA GLU A 170 -9.59 -40.10 1.57
C GLU A 170 -9.89 -38.68 2.06
N ILE A 171 -9.01 -38.09 2.87
CA ILE A 171 -9.13 -36.69 3.34
C ILE A 171 -8.35 -35.80 2.37
N CYS A 172 -9.06 -34.91 1.69
CA CYS A 172 -8.50 -34.02 0.68
C CYS A 172 -8.22 -32.64 1.28
N PHE A 173 -6.97 -32.18 1.21
CA PHE A 173 -6.54 -30.91 1.78
C PHE A 173 -6.38 -29.86 0.69
N GLY A 174 -7.31 -28.90 0.68
CA GLY A 174 -7.29 -27.75 -0.22
C GLY A 174 -8.32 -27.86 -1.36
N GLU A 175 -8.83 -26.70 -1.78
CA GLU A 175 -9.83 -26.60 -2.84
C GLU A 175 -9.32 -27.14 -4.19
N GLU A 176 -8.03 -26.98 -4.47
CA GLU A 176 -7.42 -27.39 -5.74
C GLU A 176 -7.33 -28.91 -5.88
N VAL A 177 -7.02 -29.62 -4.78
CA VAL A 177 -7.09 -31.10 -4.74
C VAL A 177 -8.52 -31.56 -5.02
N PHE A 178 -9.50 -30.91 -4.38
CA PHE A 178 -10.91 -31.22 -4.59
C PHE A 178 -11.34 -30.99 -6.05
N LYS A 179 -10.91 -29.89 -6.67
CA LYS A 179 -11.15 -29.61 -8.09
C LYS A 179 -10.54 -30.67 -9.01
N GLU A 180 -9.31 -31.13 -8.75
CA GLU A 180 -8.67 -32.17 -9.58
C GLU A 180 -9.35 -33.54 -9.41
N ILE A 181 -9.78 -33.88 -8.19
CA ILE A 181 -10.56 -35.10 -7.94
C ILE A 181 -11.88 -35.08 -8.73
N ASN A 182 -12.58 -33.95 -8.77
CA ASN A 182 -13.82 -33.78 -9.53
C ASN A 182 -13.63 -33.93 -11.04
N LYS A 183 -12.42 -33.72 -11.57
CA LYS A 183 -12.12 -33.93 -12.99
C LYS A 183 -11.91 -35.40 -13.37
N THR A 184 -11.54 -36.26 -12.41
CA THR A 184 -10.94 -37.58 -12.70
C THR A 184 -11.80 -38.80 -12.39
N ALA A 185 -12.89 -38.70 -11.63
CA ALA A 185 -13.77 -39.84 -11.36
C ALA A 185 -15.18 -39.34 -11.04
N ARG A 186 -16.29 -39.94 -11.51
CA ARG A 186 -16.98 -41.13 -10.91
C ARG A 186 -17.24 -41.07 -9.38
N LEU A 187 -16.60 -40.14 -8.66
CA LEU A 187 -16.71 -39.84 -7.23
C LEU A 187 -17.82 -38.83 -6.90
N ASP A 188 -18.48 -38.28 -7.92
CA ASP A 188 -19.68 -37.44 -7.81
C ASP A 188 -20.76 -38.07 -6.92
N LEU A 189 -20.69 -39.37 -6.66
CA LEU A 189 -21.64 -40.03 -5.78
C LEU A 189 -21.24 -39.97 -4.30
N ALA A 190 -20.08 -40.51 -3.92
CA ALA A 190 -19.72 -40.69 -2.52
C ALA A 190 -19.48 -39.35 -1.80
N ILE A 191 -18.86 -38.38 -2.49
CA ILE A 191 -18.62 -37.03 -1.96
C ILE A 191 -19.94 -36.24 -1.87
N LEU A 192 -20.77 -36.31 -2.90
CA LEU A 192 -22.06 -35.60 -2.94
C LEU A 192 -23.04 -36.19 -1.92
N MET A 193 -23.01 -37.51 -1.71
CA MET A 193 -23.72 -38.20 -0.64
C MET A 193 -23.21 -37.82 0.74
N ALA A 194 -21.91 -37.80 1.02
CA ALA A 194 -21.40 -37.36 2.32
C ALA A 194 -21.77 -35.90 2.62
N THR A 195 -21.75 -35.05 1.59
CA THR A 195 -22.11 -33.62 1.70
C THR A 195 -23.61 -33.42 1.94
N GLN A 196 -24.47 -34.24 1.33
CA GLN A 196 -25.92 -34.21 1.53
C GLN A 196 -26.36 -34.89 2.83
N LEU A 197 -25.79 -36.05 3.17
CA LEU A 197 -26.06 -36.82 4.40
C LEU A 197 -25.69 -36.05 5.66
N ALA A 198 -24.64 -35.24 5.61
CA ALA A 198 -24.23 -34.43 6.75
C ALA A 198 -25.04 -33.13 6.90
N GLY A 199 -26.04 -32.85 6.03
CA GLY A 199 -26.79 -31.58 6.03
C GLY A 199 -25.90 -30.35 5.78
N LEU A 200 -24.69 -30.59 5.28
CA LEU A 200 -23.57 -29.65 5.33
C LEU A 200 -23.58 -28.63 4.19
N GLN A 201 -24.46 -28.79 3.19
CA GLN A 201 -24.54 -27.90 2.02
C GLN A 201 -24.91 -26.45 2.38
N HIS A 202 -25.48 -26.19 3.56
CA HIS A 202 -25.80 -24.84 4.04
C HIS A 202 -25.07 -24.46 5.33
N GLN A 203 -24.35 -25.40 5.96
CA GLN A 203 -23.66 -25.19 7.24
C GLN A 203 -22.14 -25.29 7.15
N ILE A 204 -21.59 -25.74 6.02
CA ILE A 204 -20.18 -25.50 5.70
C ILE A 204 -20.03 -24.03 5.28
N ASN A 205 -20.20 -23.13 6.24
CA ASN A 205 -19.21 -22.09 6.41
C ASN A 205 -17.94 -22.86 6.83
N ILE A 206 -17.19 -23.45 5.88
CA ILE A 206 -15.75 -23.66 6.10
C ILE A 206 -15.34 -22.25 6.49
N LYS A 207 -15.04 -22.00 7.78
CA LYS A 207 -14.28 -20.81 8.14
C LYS A 207 -13.09 -20.92 7.19
N PRO A 208 -12.90 -20.02 6.20
CA PRO A 208 -11.92 -20.21 5.12
C PRO A 208 -10.47 -20.29 5.60
N LYS A 209 -10.27 -20.43 6.91
CA LYS A 209 -9.14 -20.04 7.71
C LYS A 209 -8.97 -20.96 8.92
N PHE A 210 -9.48 -22.20 8.97
CA PHE A 210 -9.30 -23.05 10.17
C PHE A 210 -7.81 -23.26 10.47
N PHE A 211 -7.04 -23.76 9.51
CA PHE A 211 -5.58 -23.90 9.64
C PHE A 211 -4.88 -22.55 9.81
N GLU A 212 -5.35 -21.51 9.11
CA GLU A 212 -4.76 -20.17 9.13
C GLU A 212 -4.98 -19.43 10.46
N SER A 213 -6.13 -19.61 11.10
CA SER A 213 -6.48 -19.02 12.40
C SER A 213 -5.88 -19.78 13.58
N HIS A 214 -5.53 -21.06 13.38
CA HIS A 214 -4.82 -21.87 14.36
C HIS A 214 -3.31 -21.94 14.08
N PHE A 215 -2.83 -21.26 13.02
CA PHE A 215 -1.41 -21.10 12.74
C PHE A 215 -0.79 -20.14 13.75
N VAL A 216 -0.36 -20.67 14.90
CA VAL A 216 0.30 -19.86 15.94
C VAL A 216 1.73 -19.55 15.50
N ARG A 217 1.96 -18.33 15.01
CA ARG A 217 3.32 -17.82 14.72
C ARG A 217 4.22 -18.05 15.95
N GLY A 218 5.36 -18.73 15.73
CA GLY A 218 6.33 -19.05 16.78
C GLY A 218 6.23 -20.46 17.37
N LYS A 219 5.17 -21.24 17.08
CA LYS A 219 5.11 -22.67 17.44
C LYS A 219 5.81 -23.59 16.43
N TYR A 220 6.00 -23.14 15.20
CA TYR A 220 6.61 -23.95 14.14
C TYR A 220 8.13 -23.81 14.13
N PRO A 221 8.87 -24.88 13.78
CA PRO A 221 10.31 -24.80 13.57
C PRO A 221 10.61 -23.70 12.55
N ARG A 222 11.41 -22.70 12.95
CA ARG A 222 11.92 -21.71 11.99
C ARG A 222 13.05 -22.35 11.21
N LEU A 223 13.09 -22.12 9.91
CA LEU A 223 14.27 -22.45 9.11
C LEU A 223 15.48 -21.72 9.71
N SER A 224 16.58 -22.44 9.87
CA SER A 224 17.87 -21.81 10.10
C SER A 224 18.22 -20.91 8.91
N ILE A 225 19.11 -19.93 9.12
CA ILE A 225 19.57 -19.05 8.04
C ILE A 225 20.09 -19.85 6.86
N LYS A 226 20.83 -20.94 7.12
CA LYS A 226 21.34 -21.83 6.07
C LYS A 226 20.22 -22.49 5.26
N GLN A 227 19.22 -23.04 5.95
CA GLN A 227 18.05 -23.66 5.30
C GLN A 227 17.23 -22.64 4.50
N ASP A 228 17.09 -21.41 4.99
CA ASP A 228 16.37 -20.37 4.26
C ASP A 228 17.14 -19.93 3.00
N LEU A 229 18.47 -19.83 3.06
CA LEU A 229 19.29 -19.57 1.88
C LEU A 229 19.17 -20.69 0.83
N GLU A 230 19.25 -21.95 1.26
CA GLU A 230 19.04 -23.11 0.38
C GLU A 230 17.63 -23.07 -0.25
N ARG A 231 16.60 -22.79 0.55
CA ARG A 231 15.23 -22.58 0.07
C ARG A 231 15.15 -21.50 -1.01
N GLN A 232 15.77 -20.33 -0.76
CA GLN A 232 15.78 -19.23 -1.71
C GLN A 232 16.49 -19.59 -3.02
N ASP A 233 17.57 -20.37 -2.96
CA ASP A 233 18.27 -20.84 -4.16
C ASP A 233 17.41 -21.82 -4.97
N TYR A 234 16.67 -22.74 -4.32
CA TYR A 234 15.74 -23.63 -5.04
C TYR A 234 14.54 -22.89 -5.64
N LEU A 235 14.00 -21.90 -4.93
CA LEU A 235 12.95 -21.04 -5.48
C LEU A 235 13.45 -20.26 -6.70
N ARG A 236 14.70 -19.77 -6.67
CA ARG A 236 15.31 -19.11 -7.82
C ARG A 236 15.46 -20.06 -9.01
N GLU A 237 15.96 -21.28 -8.77
CA GLU A 237 16.09 -22.32 -9.80
C GLU A 237 14.72 -22.65 -10.43
N ALA A 238 13.67 -22.79 -9.61
CA ALA A 238 12.32 -23.03 -10.07
C ALA A 238 11.77 -21.86 -10.91
N LEU A 239 11.95 -20.62 -10.45
CA LEU A 239 11.54 -19.42 -11.19
C LEU A 239 12.28 -19.28 -12.52
N ASP A 240 13.57 -19.59 -12.57
CA ASP A 240 14.34 -19.58 -13.82
C ASP A 240 13.82 -20.64 -14.80
N ALA A 241 13.45 -21.84 -14.31
CA ALA A 241 12.79 -22.87 -15.10
C ALA A 241 11.42 -22.39 -15.64
N PHE A 242 10.59 -21.73 -14.83
CA PHE A 242 9.32 -21.16 -15.27
C PHE A 242 9.50 -20.03 -16.29
N ARG A 243 10.52 -19.17 -16.10
CA ARG A 243 10.87 -18.09 -17.04
C ARG A 243 11.26 -18.66 -18.40
N ALA A 244 12.05 -19.73 -18.42
CA ALA A 244 12.48 -20.40 -19.63
C ALA A 244 11.31 -21.10 -20.35
N ALA A 245 10.48 -21.85 -19.61
CA ALA A 245 9.36 -22.61 -20.17
C ALA A 245 8.18 -21.71 -20.62
N PHE A 246 7.91 -20.63 -19.88
CA PHE A 246 6.72 -19.80 -20.06
C PHE A 246 7.04 -18.30 -20.10
N PRO A 247 7.90 -17.82 -21.02
CA PRO A 247 8.43 -16.46 -20.99
C PRO A 247 7.34 -15.37 -20.99
N LYS A 248 6.24 -15.58 -21.72
CA LYS A 248 5.10 -14.65 -21.73
C LYS A 248 4.37 -14.62 -20.38
N ARG A 249 3.94 -15.78 -19.86
CA ARG A 249 3.28 -15.87 -18.55
C ARG A 249 4.17 -15.39 -17.42
N PHE A 250 5.48 -15.65 -17.50
CA PHE A 250 6.45 -15.20 -16.51
C PHE A 250 6.61 -13.68 -16.51
N LYS A 251 6.59 -13.04 -17.68
CA LYS A 251 6.56 -11.57 -17.77
C LYS A 251 5.30 -10.99 -17.11
N ASP A 252 4.15 -11.62 -17.32
CA ASP A 252 2.90 -11.22 -16.65
C ASP A 252 3.00 -11.42 -15.13
N PHE A 253 3.61 -12.52 -14.68
CA PHE A 253 3.90 -12.78 -13.27
C PHE A 253 4.83 -11.71 -12.67
N GLU A 254 5.95 -11.36 -13.32
CA GLU A 254 6.87 -10.30 -12.86
C GLU A 254 6.16 -8.94 -12.79
N LEU A 255 5.29 -8.65 -13.77
CA LEU A 255 4.49 -7.45 -13.76
C LEU A 255 3.53 -7.41 -12.56
N ARG A 256 2.89 -8.54 -12.23
CA ARG A 256 2.05 -8.66 -11.02
C ARG A 256 2.87 -8.47 -9.74
N GLN A 257 4.04 -9.11 -9.62
CA GLN A 257 4.91 -8.94 -8.45
C GLN A 257 5.38 -7.49 -8.30
N SER A 258 5.74 -6.83 -9.40
CA SER A 258 6.10 -5.40 -9.40
C SER A 258 4.95 -4.52 -8.93
N ARG A 259 3.72 -4.78 -9.41
CA ARG A 259 2.50 -4.06 -9.01
C ARG A 259 2.19 -4.24 -7.52
N ARG A 260 2.39 -5.45 -6.98
CA ARG A 260 2.21 -5.73 -5.53
C ARG A 260 3.22 -4.99 -4.69
N LYS A 261 4.48 -4.96 -5.13
CA LYS A 261 5.51 -4.19 -4.45
C LYS A 261 5.15 -2.70 -4.44
N GLU A 262 4.69 -2.17 -5.58
CA GLU A 262 4.21 -0.79 -5.63
C GLU A 262 3.04 -0.56 -4.68
N GLU A 263 2.02 -1.43 -4.68
CA GLU A 263 0.88 -1.35 -3.77
C GLU A 263 1.32 -1.35 -2.30
N LYS A 264 2.20 -2.28 -1.92
CA LYS A 264 2.75 -2.42 -0.57
C LYS A 264 3.56 -1.18 -0.16
N ASP A 265 4.47 -0.71 -1.01
CA ASP A 265 5.28 0.48 -0.77
C ASP A 265 4.37 1.72 -0.59
N LEU A 266 3.30 1.82 -1.37
CA LEU A 266 2.32 2.89 -1.27
C LEU A 266 1.51 2.80 0.03
N PHE A 267 1.12 1.60 0.44
CA PHE A 267 0.36 1.34 1.66
C PHE A 267 1.21 1.56 2.92
N GLU A 268 2.48 1.14 2.92
CA GLU A 268 3.44 1.44 3.99
C GLU A 268 3.62 2.96 4.13
N GLY A 269 3.72 3.69 3.01
CA GLY A 269 3.76 5.15 3.01
C GLY A 269 2.49 5.82 3.58
N LEU A 270 1.36 5.12 3.72
CA LEU A 270 0.18 5.61 4.43
C LEU A 270 0.33 5.51 5.95
N LYS A 271 1.03 4.47 6.45
CA LYS A 271 1.29 4.26 7.87
C LYS A 271 2.25 5.32 8.43
N ASP A 272 3.14 5.82 7.58
CA ASP A 272 4.11 6.86 7.92
C ASP A 272 3.50 8.25 8.02
N ILE A 273 2.23 8.44 7.66
CA ILE A 273 1.56 9.74 7.76
C ILE A 273 1.37 10.05 9.26
N PRO A 274 2.14 10.98 9.84
CA PRO A 274 2.05 11.22 11.28
C PRO A 274 0.66 11.77 11.59
N SER A 275 -0.03 11.16 12.56
CA SER A 275 -1.34 11.60 13.05
C SER A 275 -1.37 13.08 13.49
N LYS A 276 -0.19 13.70 13.68
CA LYS A 276 0.01 15.10 14.07
C LYS A 276 0.54 16.02 12.96
N SER A 277 0.82 15.52 11.75
CA SER A 277 1.53 16.27 10.69
C SER A 277 0.62 16.91 9.62
N VAL A 278 -0.70 16.93 9.82
CA VAL A 278 -1.58 17.62 8.88
C VAL A 278 -1.59 19.11 9.20
N VAL A 279 -0.82 19.85 8.41
CA VAL A 279 -0.56 21.28 8.63
C VAL A 279 -1.85 22.10 8.44
N PRO A 280 -2.17 23.02 9.37
CA PRO A 280 -3.22 24.02 9.22
C PRO A 280 -3.20 24.73 7.87
N MET A 281 -4.37 24.91 7.27
CA MET A 281 -4.51 25.75 6.07
C MET A 281 -4.80 27.18 6.54
N HIS A 282 -3.82 28.09 6.43
CA HIS A 282 -3.98 29.47 6.92
C HIS A 282 -4.30 30.50 5.83
N THR A 283 -5.21 31.39 6.25
CA THR A 283 -5.66 32.72 5.79
C THR A 283 -6.31 32.85 4.41
N HIS A 284 -7.62 33.11 4.47
CA HIS A 284 -8.49 33.67 3.45
C HIS A 284 -8.13 35.16 3.17
N PRO A 285 -8.31 35.67 1.95
CA PRO A 285 -7.99 37.07 1.60
C PRO A 285 -8.85 38.14 2.29
N ASN A 286 -10.00 37.79 2.87
CA ASN A 286 -10.94 38.77 3.46
C ASN A 286 -10.89 38.90 4.99
N GLY A 287 -9.91 38.27 5.65
CA GLY A 287 -9.73 38.35 7.10
C GLY A 287 -9.39 37.00 7.73
N PRO A 288 -8.71 36.98 8.89
CA PRO A 288 -8.39 35.75 9.58
C PRO A 288 -9.67 35.08 10.07
N VAL A 289 -9.98 33.88 9.56
CA VAL A 289 -10.85 32.92 10.25
C VAL A 289 -10.31 32.83 11.69
N SER A 290 -11.18 32.91 12.70
CA SER A 290 -10.73 32.88 14.10
C SER A 290 -9.88 31.63 14.33
N GLU A 291 -8.80 31.76 15.10
CA GLU A 291 -7.88 30.66 15.38
C GLU A 291 -8.63 29.43 15.95
N ARG A 292 -9.65 29.69 16.78
CA ARG A 292 -10.55 28.66 17.33
C ARG A 292 -11.31 27.90 16.25
N GLU A 293 -11.86 28.59 15.26
CA GLU A 293 -12.60 27.96 14.16
C GLU A 293 -11.66 27.17 13.22
N GLN A 294 -10.44 27.66 13.02
CA GLN A 294 -9.42 26.91 12.27
C GLN A 294 -9.03 25.63 12.99
N ILE A 295 -8.77 25.69 14.30
CA ILE A 295 -8.45 24.53 15.13
C ILE A 295 -9.61 23.53 15.12
N PHE A 296 -10.85 24.01 15.27
CA PHE A 296 -12.03 23.15 15.24
C PHE A 296 -12.15 22.38 13.91
N ARG A 297 -12.11 23.08 12.77
CA ARG A 297 -12.20 22.45 11.45
C ARG A 297 -11.03 21.52 11.13
N LEU A 298 -9.83 21.85 11.62
CA LEU A 298 -8.66 20.99 11.47
C LEU A 298 -8.81 19.71 12.29
N ASN A 299 -9.32 19.82 13.52
CA ASN A 299 -9.57 18.67 14.35
C ASN A 299 -10.65 17.76 13.75
N GLU A 300 -11.79 18.32 13.29
CA GLU A 300 -12.84 17.55 12.61
C GLU A 300 -12.31 16.84 11.36
N ARG A 301 -11.60 17.57 10.48
CA ARG A 301 -10.97 16.99 9.29
C ARG A 301 -9.98 15.88 9.64
N ASN A 302 -9.17 16.07 10.69
CA ASN A 302 -8.17 15.09 11.10
C ASN A 302 -8.83 13.83 11.70
N ILE A 303 -9.93 14.00 12.44
CA ILE A 303 -10.74 12.88 12.95
C ILE A 303 -11.33 12.09 11.78
N GLU A 304 -11.95 12.78 10.82
CA GLU A 304 -12.53 12.14 9.63
C GLU A 304 -11.46 11.44 8.80
N LEU A 305 -10.32 12.10 8.54
CA LEU A 305 -9.21 11.51 7.80
C LEU A 305 -8.65 10.27 8.50
N SER A 306 -8.47 10.32 9.82
CA SER A 306 -8.01 9.18 10.61
C SER A 306 -9.02 8.02 10.55
N SER A 307 -10.31 8.33 10.56
CA SER A 307 -11.39 7.36 10.39
C SER A 307 -11.38 6.70 9.00
N ILE A 308 -11.16 7.48 7.94
CA ILE A 308 -11.04 6.97 6.56
C ILE A 308 -9.83 6.04 6.44
N ILE A 309 -8.66 6.43 6.97
CA ILE A 309 -7.46 5.59 6.94
C ILE A 309 -7.65 4.30 7.73
N ALA A 310 -8.17 4.39 8.96
CA ALA A 310 -8.38 3.23 9.82
C ALA A 310 -9.43 2.27 9.25
N SER A 311 -10.50 2.79 8.65
CA SER A 311 -11.53 1.96 8.01
C SER A 311 -11.01 1.28 6.74
N PHE A 312 -10.16 1.95 5.94
CA PHE A 312 -9.52 1.32 4.80
C PHE A 312 -8.54 0.22 5.20
N ASP A 313 -7.67 0.50 6.16
CA ASP A 313 -6.71 -0.48 6.69
C ASP A 313 -7.44 -1.72 7.24
N LYS A 314 -8.56 -1.52 7.96
CA LYS A 314 -9.43 -2.62 8.39
C LYS A 314 -9.98 -3.42 7.21
N VAL A 315 -10.52 -2.76 6.19
CA VAL A 315 -11.07 -3.42 4.99
C VAL A 315 -10.00 -4.25 4.27
N ILE A 316 -8.79 -3.70 4.08
CA ILE A 316 -7.69 -4.43 3.45
C ILE A 316 -7.28 -5.64 4.30
N LYS A 317 -7.19 -5.51 5.61
CA LYS A 317 -6.90 -6.63 6.52
C LYS A 317 -7.99 -7.71 6.54
N ASP A 318 -9.26 -7.31 6.41
CA ASP A 318 -10.38 -8.25 6.41
C ASP A 318 -10.43 -9.07 5.10
N ILE A 319 -10.07 -8.43 3.98
CA ILE A 319 -9.98 -9.07 2.66
C ILE A 319 -8.72 -9.91 2.54
N ASP A 320 -7.61 -9.40 3.04
CA ASP A 320 -6.29 -10.02 2.98
C ASP A 320 -5.65 -10.05 4.37
N PRO A 321 -5.95 -11.06 5.20
CA PRO A 321 -5.37 -11.18 6.54
C PRO A 321 -3.84 -11.39 6.51
N PHE A 322 -3.27 -11.74 5.35
CA PHE A 322 -1.85 -12.02 5.16
C PHE A 322 -1.03 -10.81 4.71
N HIS A 323 -1.67 -9.69 4.37
CA HIS A 323 -1.01 -8.45 3.96
C HIS A 323 -0.02 -7.87 5.02
N ASN A 324 -0.08 -8.32 6.27
CA ASN A 324 0.85 -7.93 7.33
C ASN A 324 2.03 -8.91 7.55
N GLY A 325 2.18 -9.94 6.70
CA GLY A 325 3.31 -10.86 6.73
C GLY A 325 4.27 -10.67 5.55
N GLU A 326 5.55 -10.98 5.73
CA GLU A 326 6.54 -11.13 4.65
C GLU A 326 6.27 -12.35 3.74
N SER A 327 5.04 -12.87 3.71
CA SER A 327 4.69 -14.02 2.87
C SER A 327 4.37 -13.50 1.47
N ASP A 328 5.19 -13.92 0.50
CA ASP A 328 5.03 -13.67 -0.93
C ASP A 328 3.91 -14.55 -1.57
N ASP A 329 3.14 -15.29 -0.76
CA ASP A 329 2.21 -16.35 -1.18
C ASP A 329 0.78 -15.83 -1.44
N TYR A 330 0.65 -14.61 -1.96
CA TYR A 330 -0.64 -14.06 -2.36
C TYR A 330 -0.98 -14.55 -3.78
N VAL A 331 -2.13 -15.18 -3.99
CA VAL A 331 -2.71 -15.40 -5.31
C VAL A 331 -3.66 -14.24 -5.59
N GLU A 332 -3.37 -13.42 -6.61
CA GLU A 332 -4.34 -12.42 -7.06
C GLU A 332 -5.54 -13.20 -7.60
N SER A 333 -6.69 -13.10 -6.93
CA SER A 333 -7.94 -13.43 -7.55
C SER A 333 -8.11 -12.52 -8.76
N GLU A 334 -8.15 -13.11 -9.96
CA GLU A 334 -8.37 -12.42 -11.22
C GLU A 334 -9.84 -11.95 -11.33
N ILE A 335 -10.25 -11.12 -10.37
CA ILE A 335 -11.58 -10.54 -10.31
C ILE A 335 -11.63 -9.42 -11.34
N PHE A 336 -12.18 -9.72 -12.51
CA PHE A 336 -12.41 -8.75 -13.57
C PHE A 336 -13.80 -8.10 -13.48
N ASP A 337 -14.76 -8.74 -12.80
CA ASP A 337 -16.08 -8.17 -12.58
C ASP A 337 -16.17 -7.37 -11.27
N PHE A 338 -16.80 -6.19 -11.36
CA PHE A 338 -16.95 -5.32 -10.19
C PHE A 338 -17.84 -5.93 -9.09
N GLY A 339 -18.79 -6.79 -9.47
CA GLY A 339 -19.69 -7.48 -8.55
C GLY A 339 -18.96 -8.46 -7.62
N ASP A 340 -17.85 -9.01 -8.10
CA ASP A 340 -17.06 -10.04 -7.43
C ASP A 340 -16.01 -9.45 -6.48
N ILE A 341 -15.80 -8.13 -6.52
CA ILE A 341 -14.95 -7.44 -5.54
C ILE A 341 -15.51 -7.71 -4.14
N PRO A 342 -14.65 -8.08 -3.17
CA PRO A 342 -15.06 -8.28 -1.79
C PRO A 342 -15.96 -7.15 -1.30
N ARG A 343 -17.14 -7.54 -0.80
CA ARG A 343 -18.19 -6.60 -0.38
C ARG A 343 -17.68 -5.49 0.55
N PRO A 344 -16.78 -5.73 1.53
CA PRO A 344 -16.25 -4.67 2.38
C PRO A 344 -15.54 -3.55 1.60
N LEU A 345 -14.71 -3.88 0.60
CA LEU A 345 -13.99 -2.89 -0.21
C LEU A 345 -14.93 -2.11 -1.13
N ARG A 346 -15.87 -2.79 -1.75
CA ARG A 346 -16.88 -2.13 -2.59
C ARG A 346 -17.73 -1.14 -1.78
N LEU A 347 -18.22 -1.54 -0.60
CA LEU A 347 -18.96 -0.65 0.30
C LEU A 347 -18.10 0.51 0.78
N TRP A 348 -16.83 0.26 1.12
CA TRP A 348 -15.91 1.31 1.53
C TRP A 348 -15.72 2.35 0.43
N LEU A 349 -15.43 1.94 -0.81
CA LEU A 349 -15.29 2.83 -1.96
C LEU A 349 -16.55 3.65 -2.21
N GLN A 350 -17.73 3.02 -2.16
CA GLN A 350 -19.03 3.67 -2.37
C GLN A 350 -19.37 4.70 -1.29
N SER A 351 -18.87 4.50 -0.07
CA SER A 351 -19.11 5.41 1.06
C SER A 351 -18.25 6.68 1.02
N GLN A 352 -17.14 6.69 0.27
CA GLN A 352 -16.24 7.84 0.23
C GLN A 352 -16.82 8.97 -0.62
N ASN A 353 -17.19 10.08 0.01
CA ASN A 353 -17.75 11.24 -0.70
C ASN A 353 -16.81 11.77 -1.78
N GLY A 354 -15.50 11.82 -1.52
CA GLY A 354 -14.53 12.30 -2.52
C GLY A 354 -14.18 11.31 -3.64
N LEU A 355 -14.79 10.12 -3.67
CA LEU A 355 -14.73 9.19 -4.80
C LEU A 355 -15.97 9.24 -5.70
N LYS A 356 -17.00 10.00 -5.30
CA LYS A 356 -18.20 10.19 -6.10
C LYS A 356 -17.93 11.12 -7.28
N VAL A 357 -18.77 11.02 -8.30
CA VAL A 357 -18.81 11.97 -9.42
C VAL A 357 -20.23 12.50 -9.48
N HIS A 358 -20.42 13.79 -9.19
CA HIS A 358 -21.76 14.39 -9.06
C HIS A 358 -22.65 13.65 -8.04
N GLY A 359 -22.06 13.23 -6.92
CA GLY A 359 -22.75 12.48 -5.87
C GLY A 359 -23.02 11.01 -6.22
N VAL A 360 -22.70 10.55 -7.43
CA VAL A 360 -22.86 9.16 -7.84
C VAL A 360 -21.64 8.35 -7.38
N PRO A 361 -21.82 7.28 -6.58
CA PRO A 361 -20.72 6.45 -6.11
C PRO A 361 -20.16 5.54 -7.20
N VAL A 362 -19.00 4.95 -6.94
CA VAL A 362 -18.39 3.92 -7.81
C VAL A 362 -19.23 2.65 -7.76
N THR A 363 -19.90 2.29 -8.85
CA THR A 363 -20.83 1.15 -8.90
C THR A 363 -20.44 0.07 -9.92
N ASN A 364 -19.44 0.34 -10.75
CA ASN A 364 -18.99 -0.58 -11.79
C ASN A 364 -17.51 -0.34 -12.14
N ARG A 365 -16.96 -1.17 -13.02
CA ARG A 365 -15.56 -1.06 -13.46
C ARG A 365 -15.26 0.26 -14.17
N GLU A 366 -16.15 0.75 -15.02
CA GLU A 366 -15.95 1.99 -15.78
C GLU A 366 -15.81 3.22 -14.87
N THR A 367 -16.69 3.33 -13.85
CA THR A 367 -16.62 4.40 -12.85
C THR A 367 -15.37 4.27 -11.97
N LEU A 368 -14.91 3.05 -11.72
CA LEU A 368 -13.66 2.79 -10.98
C LEU A 368 -12.41 3.21 -11.79
N GLU A 369 -12.35 2.84 -13.07
CA GLU A 369 -11.28 3.25 -14.00
C GLU A 369 -11.24 4.77 -14.19
N SER A 370 -12.42 5.39 -14.24
CA SER A 370 -12.56 6.85 -14.26
C SER A 370 -12.00 7.49 -12.99
N ALA A 371 -12.34 6.96 -11.81
CA ALA A 371 -11.79 7.42 -10.54
C ALA A 371 -10.27 7.26 -10.48
N PHE A 372 -9.74 6.10 -10.91
CA PHE A 372 -8.31 5.83 -10.99
C PHE A 372 -7.60 6.87 -11.87
N SER A 373 -8.11 7.09 -13.09
CA SER A 373 -7.54 8.05 -14.04
C SER A 373 -7.48 9.48 -13.47
N LEU A 374 -8.53 9.89 -12.77
CA LEU A 374 -8.64 11.20 -12.13
C LEU A 374 -7.70 11.35 -10.92
N LEU A 375 -7.48 10.28 -10.15
CA LEU A 375 -6.52 10.27 -9.06
C LEU A 375 -5.07 10.25 -9.55
N ASP A 376 -4.78 9.52 -10.64
CA ASP A 376 -3.42 9.37 -11.16
C ASP A 376 -3.00 10.48 -12.14
N LYS A 377 -3.95 11.36 -12.48
CA LYS A 377 -3.77 12.43 -13.47
C LYS A 377 -3.45 11.87 -14.86
N GLY A 378 -4.02 10.71 -15.18
CA GLY A 378 -3.96 10.06 -16.50
C GLY A 378 -2.56 9.60 -16.92
N ARG A 379 -1.69 9.18 -15.99
CA ARG A 379 -0.33 8.72 -16.33
C ARG A 379 -0.29 7.28 -16.81
N VAL A 380 -1.22 6.44 -16.35
CA VAL A 380 -1.32 5.05 -16.79
C VAL A 380 -2.25 4.93 -18.00
N SER A 381 -1.68 4.50 -19.13
CA SER A 381 -2.42 3.93 -20.26
C SER A 381 -2.53 2.41 -20.07
N HIS A 382 -3.63 1.79 -20.49
CA HIS A 382 -3.93 0.34 -20.39
C HIS A 382 -4.53 -0.13 -19.06
N LEU A 383 -5.68 0.46 -18.67
CA LEU A 383 -6.41 0.02 -17.47
C LEU A 383 -7.05 -1.37 -17.60
N ASP A 384 -7.23 -1.83 -18.83
CA ASP A 384 -7.75 -3.16 -19.20
C ASP A 384 -6.86 -4.31 -18.70
N GLN A 385 -5.57 -4.04 -18.46
CA GLN A 385 -4.61 -5.04 -17.97
C GLN A 385 -4.63 -5.23 -16.45
N PHE A 386 -5.41 -4.44 -15.71
CA PHE A 386 -5.54 -4.60 -14.26
C PHE A 386 -6.80 -5.40 -13.92
N SER A 387 -6.71 -6.23 -12.88
CA SER A 387 -7.93 -6.77 -12.27
C SER A 387 -8.73 -5.63 -11.64
N THR A 388 -10.04 -5.79 -11.56
CA THR A 388 -10.92 -4.79 -10.96
C THR A 388 -10.66 -4.68 -9.46
N GLU A 389 -10.29 -5.78 -8.79
CA GLU A 389 -9.84 -5.73 -7.40
C GLU A 389 -8.59 -4.88 -7.21
N TYR A 390 -7.55 -5.06 -8.03
CA TYR A 390 -6.33 -4.26 -7.96
C TYR A 390 -6.63 -2.77 -8.17
N LEU A 391 -7.44 -2.44 -9.17
CA LEU A 391 -7.88 -1.05 -9.40
C LEU A 391 -8.61 -0.50 -8.17
N ALA A 392 -9.47 -1.30 -7.53
CA ALA A 392 -10.22 -0.89 -6.34
C ALA A 392 -9.29 -0.57 -5.15
N ARG A 393 -8.28 -1.40 -4.91
CA ARG A 393 -7.27 -1.16 -3.86
C ARG A 393 -6.46 0.09 -4.17
N MET A 394 -5.97 0.22 -5.40
CA MET A 394 -5.19 1.38 -5.82
C MET A 394 -5.99 2.69 -5.75
N VAL A 395 -7.27 2.68 -6.15
CA VAL A 395 -8.16 3.84 -5.98
C VAL A 395 -8.27 4.24 -4.51
N GLY A 396 -8.42 3.28 -3.60
CA GLY A 396 -8.45 3.56 -2.16
C GLY A 396 -7.14 4.17 -1.63
N ILE A 397 -6.00 3.58 -1.99
CA ILE A 397 -4.67 4.10 -1.62
C ILE A 397 -4.46 5.51 -2.16
N MET A 398 -4.73 5.72 -3.45
CA MET A 398 -4.53 7.00 -4.12
C MET A 398 -5.49 8.07 -3.62
N TYR A 399 -6.72 7.70 -3.29
CA TYR A 399 -7.69 8.57 -2.64
C TYR A 399 -7.15 9.07 -1.31
N ILE A 400 -6.69 8.18 -0.42
CA ILE A 400 -6.08 8.54 0.86
C ILE A 400 -4.89 9.47 0.64
N ARG A 401 -3.99 9.15 -0.30
CA ARG A 401 -2.84 10.03 -0.64
C ARG A 401 -3.28 11.41 -1.14
N LYS A 402 -4.39 11.49 -1.87
CA LYS A 402 -4.91 12.78 -2.37
C LYS A 402 -5.48 13.61 -1.23
N ILE A 403 -6.34 13.04 -0.39
CA ILE A 403 -7.00 13.77 0.69
C ILE A 403 -6.04 14.19 1.82
N THR A 404 -4.98 13.41 2.04
CA THR A 404 -3.88 13.76 2.96
C THR A 404 -3.02 14.91 2.42
N ARG A 405 -2.89 15.04 1.10
CA ARG A 405 -2.05 16.07 0.44
C ARG A 405 -2.74 17.41 0.18
N THR A 406 -3.93 17.65 0.74
CA THR A 406 -4.73 18.89 0.57
C THR A 406 -5.06 19.19 -0.89
N GLU A 407 -6.12 18.58 -1.43
CA GLU A 407 -6.80 19.08 -2.65
C GLU A 407 -8.31 18.92 -2.44
N SER A 408 -9.08 19.99 -2.64
CA SER A 408 -10.49 20.08 -2.23
C SER A 408 -11.44 20.63 -3.30
N GLY A 409 -12.45 19.85 -3.74
CA GLY A 409 -13.77 20.35 -4.26
C GLY A 409 -14.63 19.43 -5.12
N PHE A 410 -15.96 19.64 -5.11
CA PHE A 410 -16.87 19.21 -6.19
C PHE A 410 -16.49 19.98 -7.44
N LYS A 411 -16.09 19.26 -8.49
CA LYS A 411 -15.36 19.89 -9.56
C LYS A 411 -15.81 19.39 -10.92
N GLN A 412 -15.90 20.30 -11.86
CA GLN A 412 -15.84 20.04 -13.28
C GLN A 412 -14.68 20.81 -13.89
N CYS A 413 -14.12 20.28 -14.97
CA CYS A 413 -13.05 20.97 -15.66
C CYS A 413 -13.58 22.11 -16.51
N LYS A 414 -13.21 23.37 -16.23
CA LYS A 414 -13.56 24.50 -17.10
C LYS A 414 -13.08 24.32 -18.56
N GLY A 415 -12.01 23.55 -18.78
CA GLY A 415 -11.44 23.30 -20.10
C GLY A 415 -12.25 22.33 -20.96
N CYS A 416 -12.58 21.15 -20.43
CA CYS A 416 -13.32 20.12 -21.19
C CYS A 416 -14.79 19.93 -20.75
N GLN A 417 -15.23 20.68 -19.74
CA GLN A 417 -16.56 20.58 -19.10
C GLN A 417 -16.94 19.19 -18.59
N ARG A 418 -15.97 18.27 -18.52
CA ARG A 418 -16.22 16.93 -17.99
C ARG A 418 -16.23 16.94 -16.46
N PRO A 419 -17.04 16.06 -15.84
CA PRO A 419 -17.00 15.80 -14.42
C PRO A 419 -15.61 15.38 -13.96
N VAL A 420 -15.25 15.73 -12.73
CA VAL A 420 -14.15 15.08 -12.01
C VAL A 420 -14.66 14.55 -10.66
N LEU A 421 -13.78 13.93 -9.88
CA LEU A 421 -14.11 13.45 -8.55
C LEU A 421 -14.56 14.60 -7.63
N ASP A 422 -15.54 14.30 -6.80
CA ASP A 422 -16.11 15.19 -5.79
C ASP A 422 -15.09 15.52 -4.69
N ASP A 423 -15.40 16.52 -3.86
CA ASP A 423 -14.56 16.81 -2.70
C ASP A 423 -14.79 15.79 -1.60
N ALA A 424 -13.70 15.37 -0.96
CA ALA A 424 -13.81 14.77 0.36
C ALA A 424 -14.05 15.82 1.46
N PHE A 425 -13.48 17.03 1.30
CA PHE A 425 -13.45 18.09 2.31
C PHE A 425 -13.77 19.47 1.71
N PRO A 426 -15.04 19.73 1.33
CA PRO A 426 -15.46 20.98 0.67
C PRO A 426 -15.19 22.21 1.55
N PHE A 427 -14.62 23.25 0.94
CA PHE A 427 -14.36 24.51 1.61
C PHE A 427 -15.34 25.59 1.16
N PHE A 428 -15.92 26.26 2.14
CA PHE A 428 -16.82 27.40 1.96
C PHE A 428 -16.26 28.62 2.68
N VAL A 429 -16.56 29.80 2.15
CA VAL A 429 -16.19 31.07 2.78
C VAL A 429 -16.99 31.23 4.08
N ALA A 430 -16.33 31.51 5.21
CA ALA A 430 -16.99 31.57 6.52
C ALA A 430 -18.12 32.61 6.58
N GLU A 431 -17.90 33.78 5.97
CA GLU A 431 -18.85 34.88 5.91
C GLU A 431 -19.94 34.68 4.84
N LEU A 432 -19.71 33.77 3.88
CA LEU A 432 -20.62 33.43 2.80
C LEU A 432 -20.70 31.89 2.69
N PRO A 433 -21.49 31.22 3.56
CA PRO A 433 -21.54 29.76 3.61
C PRO A 433 -21.91 29.09 2.29
N ASN A 434 -22.55 29.83 1.38
CA ASN A 434 -22.93 29.37 0.05
C ASN A 434 -21.82 29.56 -1.01
N CYS A 435 -20.73 30.27 -0.68
CA CYS A 435 -19.64 30.57 -1.60
C CYS A 435 -18.51 29.53 -1.47
N TYR A 436 -18.32 28.75 -2.54
CA TYR A 436 -17.37 27.65 -2.62
C TYR A 436 -15.94 28.13 -2.96
N LEU A 437 -14.93 27.60 -2.27
CA LEU A 437 -13.52 27.95 -2.51
C LEU A 437 -12.84 27.00 -3.51
N ILE A 438 -12.46 27.54 -4.66
CA ILE A 438 -11.72 26.83 -5.70
C ILE A 438 -10.22 27.01 -5.52
N GLU A 439 -9.50 25.90 -5.38
CA GLU A 439 -8.06 25.88 -5.50
C GLU A 439 -7.61 25.89 -6.97
N VAL A 440 -6.77 26.87 -7.34
CA VAL A 440 -6.20 26.98 -8.70
C VAL A 440 -4.79 26.41 -8.75
N VAL A 441 -4.66 25.16 -9.21
CA VAL A 441 -3.36 24.52 -9.46
C VAL A 441 -2.74 25.12 -10.73
N ARG A 442 -1.76 26.02 -10.58
CA ARG A 442 -0.92 26.43 -11.73
C ARG A 442 -0.01 25.25 -12.09
N SER A 443 -0.33 24.56 -13.18
CA SER A 443 0.64 23.66 -13.83
C SER A 443 1.91 24.44 -14.15
N SER A 444 3.06 23.90 -13.76
CA SER A 444 4.39 24.45 -14.07
C SER A 444 4.80 24.24 -15.53
N GLN A 445 4.06 23.43 -16.29
CA GLN A 445 4.32 23.17 -17.70
C GLN A 445 3.46 24.08 -18.61
N LYS A 446 4.08 24.71 -19.62
CA LYS A 446 3.37 25.34 -20.73
C LYS A 446 2.54 24.26 -21.44
N GLY A 447 1.21 24.33 -21.33
CA GLY A 447 0.29 23.33 -21.89
C GLY A 447 -0.14 22.21 -20.92
N GLY A 448 -0.02 22.44 -19.61
CA GLY A 448 -0.22 21.45 -18.55
C GLY A 448 -1.31 20.39 -18.76
N ASN A 449 -1.01 19.16 -18.30
CA ASN A 449 -1.97 18.07 -18.14
C ASN A 449 -3.26 18.65 -17.57
N GLY A 450 -4.37 18.56 -18.29
CA GLY A 450 -5.63 19.21 -17.92
C GLY A 450 -6.22 18.66 -16.61
N CYS A 451 -7.52 18.43 -16.56
CA CYS A 451 -8.16 17.86 -15.36
C CYS A 451 -7.85 16.38 -15.07
N GLY A 452 -6.85 15.78 -15.73
CA GLY A 452 -6.54 14.34 -15.67
C GLY A 452 -7.42 13.48 -16.58
N GLN A 453 -8.48 14.04 -17.17
CA GLN A 453 -9.30 13.35 -18.18
C GLN A 453 -8.51 13.13 -19.48
N ASN A 454 -8.65 11.93 -20.06
CA ASN A 454 -8.04 11.60 -21.34
C ASN A 454 -8.46 12.61 -22.42
N GLY A 455 -7.46 13.26 -23.04
CA GLY A 455 -7.64 14.27 -24.08
C GLY A 455 -7.81 15.72 -23.60
N CYS A 456 -7.80 16.00 -22.29
CA CYS A 456 -7.93 17.38 -21.80
C CYS A 456 -6.60 18.15 -21.88
N LYS A 457 -6.51 19.12 -22.83
CA LYS A 457 -5.34 20.02 -23.02
C LYS A 457 -5.48 21.39 -22.32
N GLY A 458 -6.57 21.62 -21.60
CA GLY A 458 -6.90 22.93 -21.04
C GLY A 458 -6.15 23.24 -19.74
N LYS A 459 -5.95 24.54 -19.43
CA LYS A 459 -5.50 24.96 -18.10
C LYS A 459 -6.56 24.49 -17.07
N PRO A 460 -6.19 23.69 -16.05
CA PRO A 460 -7.15 23.20 -15.08
C PRO A 460 -7.68 24.37 -14.24
N GLY A 461 -8.88 24.84 -14.57
CA GLY A 461 -9.73 25.57 -13.65
C GLY A 461 -10.84 24.62 -13.26
N LEU A 462 -10.75 24.05 -12.07
CA LEU A 462 -11.81 23.16 -11.58
C LEU A 462 -12.87 24.04 -10.91
N VAL A 463 -14.13 23.99 -11.32
CA VAL A 463 -15.23 24.82 -10.77
C VAL A 463 -16.31 23.93 -10.17
N PRO A 464 -17.15 24.40 -9.23
CA PRO A 464 -18.32 23.66 -8.80
C PRO A 464 -19.14 23.14 -9.97
N ALA A 465 -19.69 21.93 -9.85
CA ALA A 465 -20.62 21.39 -10.84
C ALA A 465 -21.78 22.38 -11.09
N ASN A 466 -22.35 22.92 -10.00
CA ASN A 466 -23.48 23.84 -10.04
C ASN A 466 -23.04 25.30 -10.03
N HIS A 467 -21.90 25.65 -10.64
CA HIS A 467 -21.37 27.02 -10.61
C HIS A 467 -22.29 28.12 -11.21
N GLY A 468 -23.43 27.75 -11.82
CA GLY A 468 -24.48 28.69 -12.22
C GLY A 468 -25.46 29.06 -11.09
N GLU A 469 -25.57 28.24 -10.05
CA GLU A 469 -26.43 28.45 -8.87
C GLU A 469 -25.63 28.67 -7.59
N GLN A 470 -24.40 28.14 -7.54
CA GLN A 470 -23.49 28.21 -6.41
C GLN A 470 -22.38 29.21 -6.68
N ASP A 471 -22.32 30.25 -5.85
CA ASP A 471 -21.23 31.21 -5.85
C ASP A 471 -19.90 30.51 -5.57
N HIS A 472 -18.84 31.00 -6.21
CA HIS A 472 -17.50 30.48 -5.95
C HIS A 472 -16.44 31.55 -6.14
N THR A 473 -15.36 31.42 -5.38
CA THR A 473 -14.19 32.28 -5.49
C THR A 473 -12.91 31.46 -5.61
N ARG A 474 -11.84 32.11 -6.07
CA ARG A 474 -10.55 31.45 -6.33
C ARG A 474 -9.56 31.78 -5.24
N MET A 475 -8.92 30.75 -4.72
CA MET A 475 -7.72 30.89 -3.90
C MET A 475 -6.53 30.33 -4.70
N GLU A 476 -5.53 31.17 -4.99
CA GLU A 476 -4.34 30.69 -5.70
C GLU A 476 -3.59 29.69 -4.82
N THR A 477 -3.17 28.53 -5.37
CA THR A 477 -2.27 27.61 -4.65
C THR A 477 -0.96 28.31 -4.26
N ARG A 478 -0.57 29.41 -4.91
CA ARG A 478 0.54 30.25 -4.42
C ARG A 478 0.21 31.01 -3.16
N ALA A 479 -1.03 31.42 -2.90
CA ALA A 479 -1.41 31.99 -1.61
C ALA A 479 -1.34 30.92 -0.50
N ILE A 480 -1.81 29.69 -0.79
CA ILE A 480 -1.73 28.50 0.09
C ILE A 480 -0.26 28.03 0.28
N ALA A 481 0.53 28.08 -0.79
CA ALA A 481 1.92 27.64 -0.78
C ALA A 481 2.88 28.75 -0.35
N GLN A 482 2.51 30.03 -0.40
CA GLN A 482 3.29 31.13 0.20
C GLN A 482 3.03 31.20 1.71
N THR A 483 1.86 30.78 2.19
CA THR A 483 1.66 30.51 3.62
C THR A 483 2.45 29.27 4.07
N LYS A 484 2.51 28.17 3.28
CA LYS A 484 3.41 27.01 3.53
C LYS A 484 4.91 27.27 3.28
N ARG A 485 5.28 28.16 2.34
CA ARG A 485 6.66 28.56 1.99
C ARG A 485 7.11 29.84 2.68
N ARG A 486 6.42 30.28 3.72
CA ARG A 486 7.20 30.72 4.86
C ARG A 486 7.89 29.45 5.37
N LYS A 487 9.04 29.07 4.75
CA LYS A 487 10.17 28.54 5.55
C LYS A 487 10.12 29.41 6.78
N ALA A 488 9.69 28.88 7.94
CA ALA A 488 9.35 29.65 9.14
C ALA A 488 10.16 30.93 9.08
N ASN A 489 9.53 32.08 8.73
CA ASN A 489 10.23 33.20 8.10
C ASN A 489 11.34 33.62 9.04
N TRP A 490 12.52 33.03 8.89
CA TRP A 490 13.51 32.99 9.97
C TRP A 490 14.14 34.37 10.12
N LYS A 491 13.91 35.22 9.09
CA LYS A 491 14.18 36.65 9.11
C LYS A 491 13.11 37.44 9.86
N ALA A 492 11.84 37.04 9.89
CA ALA A 492 10.76 37.76 10.58
C ALA A 492 11.04 38.06 12.06
N PRO A 493 11.63 37.17 12.88
CA PRO A 493 12.01 37.51 14.24
C PRO A 493 13.27 38.38 14.32
N LEU A 494 13.96 38.62 13.20
CA LEU A 494 15.19 39.42 13.12
C LEU A 494 14.98 40.76 12.37
N CYS A 495 13.86 40.92 11.67
CA CYS A 495 13.53 42.06 10.82
C CYS A 495 12.25 42.78 11.27
N ARG A 496 12.21 44.08 10.98
CA ARG A 496 11.07 44.97 11.22
C ARG A 496 9.91 44.59 10.31
N THR A 497 8.69 44.74 10.82
CA THR A 497 7.45 44.44 10.11
C THR A 497 6.35 45.40 10.56
N GLY A 498 5.42 45.77 9.67
CA GLY A 498 4.29 46.64 10.02
C GLY A 498 4.77 48.00 10.54
N LYS A 499 4.21 48.46 11.66
CA LYS A 499 4.54 49.76 12.29
C LYS A 499 6.02 49.92 12.69
N ASP A 500 6.76 48.82 12.84
CA ASP A 500 8.21 48.90 13.14
C ASP A 500 9.04 49.51 11.99
N LEU A 501 8.46 49.62 10.79
CA LEU A 501 9.07 50.22 9.61
C LEU A 501 8.84 51.74 9.52
N ASP A 502 7.97 52.31 10.38
CA ASP A 502 7.70 53.74 10.39
C ASP A 502 9.01 54.53 10.62
N GLY A 503 9.33 55.44 9.69
CA GLY A 503 10.56 56.24 9.71
C GLY A 503 11.75 55.64 8.97
N TYR A 504 11.61 54.47 8.33
CA TYR A 504 12.62 53.91 7.43
C TYR A 504 12.24 54.10 5.96
N ALA A 505 13.25 54.19 5.08
CA ALA A 505 13.01 54.38 3.65
C ALA A 505 12.31 53.15 3.05
N GLU A 506 11.18 53.40 2.36
CA GLU A 506 10.42 52.39 1.61
C GLU A 506 11.14 51.95 0.33
N THR A 507 11.99 52.81 -0.21
CA THR A 507 12.86 52.52 -1.36
C THR A 507 14.29 52.93 -1.03
N VAL A 508 15.25 52.05 -1.31
CA VAL A 508 16.69 52.34 -1.16
C VAL A 508 17.38 52.21 -2.52
N ARG A 509 18.13 53.22 -2.93
CA ARG A 509 18.98 53.10 -4.12
C ARG A 509 20.20 52.23 -3.82
N VAL A 510 20.35 51.14 -4.57
CA VAL A 510 21.38 50.12 -4.36
C VAL A 510 22.25 49.90 -5.59
N ARG A 511 23.53 49.60 -5.38
CA ARG A 511 24.57 49.34 -6.39
C ARG A 511 25.01 47.88 -6.38
N CYS A 512 25.12 47.27 -7.55
CA CYS A 512 25.60 45.89 -7.71
C CYS A 512 27.11 45.77 -7.41
N LYS A 513 27.49 44.88 -6.49
CA LYS A 513 28.91 44.56 -6.17
C LYS A 513 29.62 43.72 -7.24
N GLY A 514 28.89 43.26 -8.25
CA GLY A 514 29.38 42.31 -9.25
C GLY A 514 29.48 40.86 -8.76
N SER A 515 30.00 39.97 -9.60
CA SER A 515 30.24 38.56 -9.27
C SER A 515 31.74 38.31 -9.08
N GLY A 516 32.10 37.63 -7.98
CA GLY A 516 33.45 37.14 -7.75
C GLY A 516 33.51 35.64 -8.01
N GLN A 517 34.17 35.22 -9.09
CA GLN A 517 34.69 33.85 -9.22
C GLN A 517 36.23 33.94 -9.22
N GLY A 518 36.85 33.60 -8.08
CA GLY A 518 38.30 33.66 -7.91
C GLY A 518 38.86 35.05 -7.56
N SER A 519 40.15 35.28 -7.87
CA SER A 519 40.92 36.48 -7.46
C SER A 519 40.63 37.75 -8.28
N LYS A 520 39.84 37.69 -9.35
CA LYS A 520 39.41 38.87 -10.12
C LYS A 520 37.94 39.18 -9.85
N LYS A 521 37.70 40.23 -9.05
CA LYS A 521 36.36 40.76 -8.78
C LYS A 521 35.99 41.76 -9.89
N ILE A 522 35.00 41.44 -10.70
CA ILE A 522 34.49 42.37 -11.72
C ILE A 522 33.42 43.24 -11.04
N GLU A 523 33.68 44.53 -10.88
CA GLU A 523 32.70 45.46 -10.32
C GLU A 523 31.65 45.81 -11.39
N CYS A 524 30.37 45.59 -11.06
CA CYS A 524 29.27 45.87 -12.00
C CYS A 524 28.87 47.35 -12.00
N GLY A 525 28.82 47.98 -10.82
CA GLY A 525 28.49 49.39 -10.66
C GLY A 525 27.05 49.80 -10.99
N ARG A 526 26.22 48.92 -11.56
CA ARG A 526 24.83 49.25 -11.90
C ARG A 526 24.02 49.56 -10.65
N GLU A 527 23.35 50.70 -10.67
CA GLU A 527 22.47 51.17 -9.62
C GLU A 527 21.00 50.95 -10.01
N ARG A 528 20.16 50.70 -9.01
CA ARG A 528 18.71 50.66 -9.16
C ARG A 528 18.02 50.88 -7.84
N ASP A 529 16.74 51.22 -7.93
CA ASP A 529 15.90 51.39 -6.75
C ASP A 529 15.42 50.01 -6.26
N TYR A 530 15.44 49.83 -4.95
CA TYR A 530 15.00 48.60 -4.28
C TYR A 530 13.80 48.92 -3.40
N ASP A 531 12.62 48.64 -3.93
CA ASP A 531 11.30 49.03 -3.37
C ASP A 531 10.78 48.08 -2.28
N THR A 532 11.59 47.10 -1.87
CA THR A 532 11.22 46.15 -0.81
C THR A 532 12.37 45.95 0.19
N PRO A 533 12.95 47.03 0.76
CA PRO A 533 14.06 46.95 1.69
C PRO A 533 13.64 46.22 2.97
N GLU A 534 14.38 45.17 3.31
CA GLU A 534 14.24 44.48 4.58
C GLU A 534 15.18 45.13 5.61
N TRP A 535 14.64 45.65 6.71
CA TRP A 535 15.41 46.28 7.78
C TRP A 535 15.46 45.39 9.02
N THR A 536 16.64 45.25 9.64
CA THR A 536 16.75 44.49 10.90
C THR A 536 16.11 45.22 12.08
N LEU A 537 15.75 44.47 13.11
CA LEU A 537 15.27 45.02 14.39
C LEU A 537 16.39 45.70 15.20
N HIS A 538 17.66 45.52 14.81
CA HIS A 538 18.84 46.15 15.39
C HIS A 538 18.68 47.68 15.53
N SER A 539 19.37 48.29 16.49
CA SER A 539 19.45 49.74 16.64
C SER A 539 20.92 50.20 16.61
N PRO A 540 21.34 51.02 15.63
CA PRO A 540 20.56 51.48 14.49
C PRO A 540 20.18 50.31 13.55
N ALA A 541 19.06 50.43 12.84
CA ALA A 541 18.61 49.37 11.93
C ALA A 541 19.59 49.22 10.76
N ARG A 542 19.82 47.98 10.34
CA ARG A 542 20.70 47.66 9.20
C ARG A 542 19.86 47.10 8.05
N LEU A 543 20.16 47.53 6.83
CA LEU A 543 19.56 46.97 5.63
C LEU A 543 20.05 45.52 5.45
N VAL A 544 19.14 44.58 5.27
CA VAL A 544 19.50 43.21 4.92
C VAL A 544 19.96 43.19 3.48
N GLN A 545 21.19 42.73 3.25
CA GLN A 545 21.86 42.81 1.95
C GLN A 545 21.01 42.14 0.85
N PRO A 546 20.51 42.91 -0.13
CA PRO A 546 19.61 42.37 -1.13
C PRO A 546 20.37 41.50 -2.14
N ARG A 547 19.73 40.40 -2.55
CA ARG A 547 20.17 39.52 -3.63
C ARG A 547 19.23 39.67 -4.80
N LEU A 548 19.75 40.22 -5.88
CA LEU A 548 18.96 40.77 -6.96
C LEU A 548 19.55 40.32 -8.29
N LYS A 549 18.69 40.02 -9.28
CA LYS A 549 19.16 39.61 -10.60
C LYS A 549 19.91 40.75 -11.29
N CYS A 550 21.12 40.45 -11.75
CA CYS A 550 21.94 41.33 -12.58
C CYS A 550 22.46 40.53 -13.78
N ASP A 551 22.57 41.18 -14.92
CA ASP A 551 22.97 40.65 -16.23
C ASP A 551 24.40 41.09 -16.62
N CYS A 552 25.16 41.65 -15.68
CA CYS A 552 26.50 42.16 -15.96
C CYS A 552 27.55 41.08 -16.30
N ASP A 553 27.27 39.80 -16.05
CA ASP A 553 28.12 38.67 -16.44
C ASP A 553 27.56 37.91 -17.66
N GLY A 554 26.63 38.52 -18.41
CA GLY A 554 25.97 37.91 -19.57
C GLY A 554 25.00 36.77 -19.21
N ARG A 555 24.76 36.52 -17.92
CA ARG A 555 23.80 35.54 -17.42
C ARG A 555 22.93 36.20 -16.35
N ALA A 556 21.61 35.99 -16.36
CA ALA A 556 20.75 36.56 -15.33
C ALA A 556 20.92 35.81 -13.99
N LYS A 557 21.93 36.20 -13.19
CA LYS A 557 22.24 35.61 -11.87
C LYS A 557 21.97 36.58 -10.73
N ASP A 558 21.77 36.03 -9.53
CA ASP A 558 21.57 36.81 -8.31
C ASP A 558 22.89 37.35 -7.78
N HIS A 559 23.06 38.66 -7.81
CA HIS A 559 24.22 39.39 -7.29
C HIS A 559 23.88 40.05 -5.96
N TYR A 560 24.91 40.35 -5.17
CA TYR A 560 24.77 41.14 -3.96
C TYR A 560 24.81 42.62 -4.30
N PHE A 561 23.92 43.38 -3.68
CA PHE A 561 23.83 44.82 -3.84
C PHE A 561 24.13 45.50 -2.49
N GLU A 562 24.61 46.74 -2.54
CA GLU A 562 24.84 47.60 -1.38
C GLU A 562 24.15 48.96 -1.58
N PRO A 563 23.74 49.66 -0.52
CA PRO A 563 23.16 50.99 -0.66
C PRO A 563 24.20 51.96 -1.23
N VAL A 564 23.75 52.85 -2.10
CA VAL A 564 24.57 53.95 -2.64
C VAL A 564 24.86 54.97 -1.53
N ASP A 565 23.90 55.20 -0.64
CA ASP A 565 24.11 55.98 0.56
C ASP A 565 24.94 55.19 1.58
N LYS A 566 26.18 55.65 1.79
CA LYS A 566 27.13 55.04 2.74
C LYS A 566 26.72 55.20 4.21
N ARG A 567 25.71 56.01 4.52
CA ARG A 567 25.14 56.13 5.88
C ARG A 567 24.24 54.94 6.24
N ILE A 568 23.81 54.15 5.26
CA ILE A 568 22.98 52.96 5.48
C ILE A 568 23.88 51.75 5.75
N ASP A 569 23.92 51.31 7.00
CA ASP A 569 24.60 50.08 7.37
C ASP A 569 23.91 48.84 6.78
N VAL A 570 24.71 47.84 6.42
CA VAL A 570 24.23 46.59 5.82
C VAL A 570 24.60 45.38 6.66
N ILE A 571 23.70 44.40 6.75
CA ILE A 571 24.01 43.07 7.27
C ILE A 571 23.87 42.01 6.17
N SER A 572 24.87 41.14 6.04
CA SER A 572 24.81 40.05 5.08
C SER A 572 23.80 38.99 5.52
N LEU A 573 23.15 38.34 4.55
CA LEU A 573 22.23 37.24 4.82
C LEU A 573 22.89 36.09 5.60
N ALA A 574 24.19 35.87 5.36
CA ALA A 574 24.97 34.84 6.05
C ALA A 574 25.14 35.15 7.55
N ASN A 575 25.41 36.41 7.89
CA ASN A 575 25.53 36.82 9.30
C ASN A 575 24.18 36.75 10.01
N LEU A 576 23.10 37.17 9.34
CA LEU A 576 21.75 37.06 9.89
C LEU A 576 21.37 35.58 10.16
N ARG A 577 21.75 34.66 9.25
CA ARG A 577 21.56 33.22 9.47
C ARG A 577 22.38 32.68 10.64
N LYS A 578 23.61 33.14 10.82
CA LYS A 578 24.45 32.74 11.97
C LYS A 578 23.80 33.11 13.30
N ILE A 579 23.19 34.30 13.39
CA ILE A 579 22.45 34.74 14.57
C ILE A 579 21.27 33.80 14.82
N HIS A 580 20.43 33.57 13.80
CA HIS A 580 19.29 32.66 13.91
C HIS A 580 19.71 31.24 14.34
N GLN A 581 20.73 30.68 13.70
CA GLN A 581 21.24 29.35 14.01
C GLN A 581 21.84 29.27 15.42
N GLY A 582 22.44 30.35 15.90
CA GLY A 582 22.94 30.43 17.28
C GLY A 582 21.84 30.23 18.32
N PHE A 583 20.66 30.82 18.10
CA PHE A 583 19.50 30.62 18.95
C PHE A 583 18.89 29.22 18.80
N LEU A 584 18.76 28.72 17.57
CA LEU A 584 18.30 27.33 17.35
C LEU A 584 19.20 26.31 18.05
N ASN A 585 20.51 26.48 18.01
CA ASN A 585 21.46 25.60 18.69
C ASN A 585 21.39 25.71 20.23
N ALA A 586 20.74 26.74 20.75
CA ALA A 586 20.45 26.92 22.18
C ALA A 586 19.00 26.49 22.52
N ASP A 587 18.34 25.73 21.63
CA ASP A 587 16.95 25.29 21.73
C ASP A 587 15.93 26.45 21.87
N CYS A 588 16.21 27.56 21.18
CA CYS A 588 15.35 28.75 21.15
C CYS A 588 14.86 29.04 19.72
N ASP A 589 13.56 28.80 19.47
CA ASP A 589 12.90 29.36 18.28
C ASP A 589 12.51 30.81 18.54
N LEU A 590 13.23 31.76 17.93
CA LEU A 590 13.01 33.19 18.11
C LEU A 590 11.59 33.65 17.72
N ALA A 591 10.84 32.86 16.95
CA ALA A 591 9.45 33.18 16.64
C ALA A 591 8.54 33.15 17.89
N ASP A 592 8.93 32.42 18.93
CA ASP A 592 8.13 32.21 20.14
C ASP A 592 8.42 33.26 21.24
N TYR A 593 9.32 34.21 21.01
CA TYR A 593 9.83 35.15 22.02
C TYR A 593 9.67 36.61 21.58
N PRO A 594 9.58 37.56 22.54
CA PRO A 594 9.49 38.97 22.20
C PRO A 594 10.71 39.44 21.41
N LYS A 595 10.45 40.30 20.41
CA LYS A 595 11.45 40.91 19.54
C LYS A 595 12.27 41.97 20.30
N LEU A 596 13.29 41.53 21.04
CA LEU A 596 14.16 42.40 21.84
C LEU A 596 15.54 42.58 21.19
N PRO A 597 15.79 43.67 20.43
CA PRO A 597 16.99 43.81 19.60
C PRO A 597 18.29 43.78 20.38
N THR A 598 18.31 44.38 21.58
CA THR A 598 19.46 44.45 22.48
C THR A 598 19.91 43.08 22.97
N ILE A 599 18.99 42.11 23.04
CA ILE A 599 19.28 40.73 23.46
C ILE A 599 19.61 39.87 22.24
N ILE A 600 18.84 40.00 21.15
CA ILE A 600 18.98 39.17 19.94
C ILE A 600 20.33 39.42 19.25
N PHE A 601 20.66 40.69 19.05
CA PHE A 601 21.89 41.07 18.35
C PHE A 601 23.10 41.23 19.28
N ASP A 602 22.88 41.24 20.60
CA ASP A 602 23.90 41.47 21.65
C ASP A 602 24.79 42.64 21.27
N LEU A 603 24.11 43.78 21.11
CA LEU A 603 24.75 45.07 20.90
C LEU A 603 25.77 45.25 22.01
N GLU A 604 27.05 45.41 21.67
CA GLU A 604 28.07 45.82 22.63
C GLU A 604 27.51 47.04 23.37
N LEU A 605 27.25 46.88 24.67
CA LEU A 605 26.83 47.97 25.54
C LEU A 605 28.02 48.95 25.62
N ASN A 606 28.02 49.93 24.72
CA ASN A 606 28.87 51.12 24.77
C ASN A 606 30.39 50.83 24.82
N GLY A 607 30.91 50.08 23.85
CA GLY A 607 32.33 50.14 23.47
C GLY A 607 33.33 49.82 24.60
N ASN A 608 32.95 49.00 25.59
CA ASN A 608 33.87 48.56 26.63
C ASN A 608 34.51 47.22 26.20
N PRO A 609 35.74 47.22 25.64
CA PRO A 609 36.35 46.05 25.01
C PRO A 609 36.65 44.90 25.99
N LYS A 610 36.39 45.07 27.29
CA LYS A 610 36.61 44.07 28.34
C LYS A 610 35.39 43.20 28.64
N GLN A 611 34.19 43.51 28.14
CA GLN A 611 33.00 42.73 28.43
C GLN A 611 32.83 41.61 27.40
N LYS A 612 32.93 40.35 27.84
CA LYS A 612 32.67 39.18 26.98
C LYS A 612 31.23 39.24 26.45
N SER A 613 31.06 39.01 25.15
CA SER A 613 29.75 38.87 24.53
C SER A 613 28.97 37.73 25.18
N ARG A 614 27.67 37.91 25.35
CA ARG A 614 26.80 36.88 25.94
C ARG A 614 26.72 35.70 24.99
N THR A 615 26.78 34.50 25.52
CA THR A 615 26.47 33.28 24.77
C THR A 615 25.00 33.27 24.34
N TYR A 616 24.66 32.54 23.27
CA TYR A 616 23.26 32.42 22.84
C TYR A 616 22.35 31.80 23.91
N ARG A 617 22.89 30.91 24.76
CA ARG A 617 22.16 30.33 25.88
C ARG A 617 21.83 31.38 26.95
N GLU A 618 22.77 32.26 27.28
CA GLU A 618 22.50 33.37 28.20
C GLU A 618 21.46 34.33 27.62
N ARG A 619 21.59 34.71 26.33
CA ARG A 619 20.60 35.55 25.63
C ARG A 619 19.22 34.92 25.64
N PHE A 620 19.12 33.60 25.45
CA PHE A 620 17.86 32.87 25.51
C PHE A 620 17.19 32.97 26.88
N GLU A 621 17.94 32.81 27.97
CA GLU A 621 17.39 32.97 29.33
C GLU A 621 16.82 34.38 29.59
N TYR A 622 17.43 35.42 29.00
CA TYR A 622 16.85 36.77 29.04
C TYR A 622 15.52 36.87 28.25
N LEU A 623 15.43 36.22 27.08
CA LEU A 623 14.19 36.19 26.30
C LEU A 623 13.06 35.44 27.03
N LYS A 624 13.37 34.35 27.74
CA LYS A 624 12.39 33.65 28.60
C LYS A 624 11.86 34.56 29.69
N LYS A 625 12.75 35.23 30.45
CA LYS A 625 12.35 36.17 31.51
C LYS A 625 11.48 37.30 30.97
N ALA A 626 11.83 37.86 29.82
CA ALA A 626 11.05 38.92 29.19
C ALA A 626 9.68 38.43 28.72
N LYS A 627 9.59 37.22 28.15
CA LYS A 627 8.31 36.60 27.78
C LYS A 627 7.41 36.41 28.99
N VAL A 628 7.95 35.94 30.11
CA VAL A 628 7.22 35.79 31.38
C VAL A 628 6.74 37.15 31.91
N ALA A 629 7.59 38.18 31.89
CA ALA A 629 7.22 39.52 32.35
C ALA A 629 6.14 40.17 31.47
N LEU A 630 6.16 39.94 30.15
CA LEU A 630 5.16 40.44 29.21
C LEU A 630 3.84 39.66 29.24
N ALA A 631 3.88 38.39 29.63
CA ALA A 631 2.68 37.56 29.75
C ALA A 631 1.81 37.94 30.96
N GLY A 632 2.33 38.73 31.90
CA GLY A 632 1.65 39.11 33.13
C GLY A 632 1.47 37.89 34.04
N PHE A 633 2.24 37.80 35.11
CA PHE A 633 1.75 37.03 36.25
C PHE A 633 0.70 37.89 36.95
N ASP A 634 -0.54 37.36 37.00
CA ASP A 634 -1.48 37.61 38.10
C ASP A 634 -0.84 37.25 39.45
#